data_AF-A0A674IGD6-F1
#
_entry.id   AF-A0A674IGD6-F1
#
_cell.length_a   1.000
_cell.length_b   1.000
_cell.length_c   1.000
_cell.angle_alpha   90.00
_cell.angle_beta   90.00
_cell.angle_gamma   90.00
#
_symmetry.space_group_name_H-M   'P 1'
#
loop_
_entity.id
_entity.type
_entity.pdbx_description
1 polymer ?
#
loop_
_entity_poly.entity_id
_entity_poly.type
_entity_poly.pdbx_seq_one_letter_code
_entity_poly.pdbx_strand_id
1 'polypeptide(L)' 'MQLLILVLFSVAFLLPPGAQIIGGWEARPHSRPYMAYVKIATWRGVKTCGGFLIRDDVVLTAAHCNDEQG' A
#
# COMPACT_ATOMS: atom_id res chain seq x y z
N MET A 1 -10.18 32.60 12.07
CA MET A 1 -8.80 32.06 11.92
C MET A 1 -8.49 31.00 12.98
N GLN A 2 -8.57 31.30 14.28
CA GLN A 2 -8.26 30.35 15.36
C GLN A 2 -9.09 29.04 15.32
N LEU A 3 -10.41 29.14 15.13
CA LEU A 3 -11.31 27.98 15.05
C LEU A 3 -10.97 27.06 13.87
N LEU A 4 -10.59 27.62 12.72
CA LEU A 4 -10.23 26.85 11.54
C LEU A 4 -8.94 26.05 11.78
N ILE A 5 -7.95 26.66 12.44
CA ILE A 5 -6.70 25.98 12.81
C ILE A 5 -6.98 24.84 13.80
N LEU A 6 -7.85 25.05 14.79
CA LEU A 6 -8.23 24.00 15.76
C LEU A 6 -8.96 22.83 15.08
N VAL A 7 -9.82 23.10 14.10
CA VAL A 7 -10.51 22.06 13.32
C VAL A 7 -9.53 21.30 12.42
N LEU A 8 -8.58 21.97 11.77
CA LEU A 8 -7.58 21.29 10.93
C LEU A 8 -6.63 20.42 11.75
N PHE A 9 -6.24 20.88 12.94
CA PHE A 9 -5.34 20.14 13.82
C PHE A 9 -6.00 18.88 14.41
N SER A 10 -7.29 18.98 14.78
CA SER A 10 -8.04 17.82 15.27
C SER A 10 -8.25 16.76 14.18
N VAL A 11 -8.59 17.18 12.95
CA VAL A 11 -8.77 16.27 11.81
C VAL A 11 -7.47 15.54 11.45
N ALA A 12 -6.31 16.21 11.54
CA ALA A 12 -5.01 15.59 11.27
C ALA A 12 -4.67 14.46 12.28
N PHE A 13 -5.06 14.61 13.55
CA PHE A 13 -4.86 13.58 14.58
C PHE A 13 -5.89 12.44 14.53
N LEU A 14 -7.04 12.68 13.92
CA LEU A 14 -8.08 11.67 13.69
C LEU A 14 -7.81 10.77 12.48
N LEU A 15 -6.85 11.14 11.62
CA LEU A 15 -6.50 10.33 10.46
C LEU A 15 -5.59 9.18 10.90
N PRO A 16 -6.06 7.91 10.83
CA PRO A 16 -5.24 6.80 11.26
C PRO A 16 -4.01 6.67 10.36
N PRO A 17 -2.82 6.37 10.91
CA PRO A 17 -1.68 5.96 10.09
C PRO A 17 -2.11 4.76 9.23
N GLY A 18 -1.56 4.66 8.02
CA GLY A 18 -1.92 3.62 7.06
C GLY A 18 -1.95 2.21 7.67
N ALA A 19 -2.80 1.34 7.13
CA ALA A 19 -3.04 0.03 7.70
C ALA A 19 -1.74 -0.81 7.73
N GLN A 20 -1.26 -1.08 8.95
CA GLN A 20 -0.19 -2.03 9.21
C GLN A 20 -0.80 -3.34 9.71
N ILE A 21 -0.17 -4.48 9.40
CA ILE A 21 -0.60 -5.77 9.95
C ILE A 21 -0.25 -5.81 11.45
N ILE A 22 -1.28 -5.72 12.31
CA ILE A 22 -1.16 -5.83 13.77
C ILE A 22 -1.70 -7.19 14.21
N GLY A 23 -0.92 -7.94 15.00
CA GLY A 23 -1.34 -9.25 15.52
C GLY A 23 -1.33 -10.39 14.50
N GLY A 24 -0.74 -10.19 13.32
CA GLY A 24 -0.52 -11.25 12.34
C GLY A 24 0.67 -12.16 12.69
N TRP A 25 0.82 -13.24 11.95
CA TRP A 25 1.99 -14.12 12.00
C TRP A 25 2.65 -14.21 10.63
N GLU A 26 3.94 -14.52 10.62
CA GLU A 26 4.69 -14.73 9.38
C GLU A 26 4.14 -15.94 8.62
N ALA A 27 3.90 -15.77 7.32
CA ALA A 27 3.47 -16.88 6.49
C ALA A 27 4.59 -17.93 6.39
N ARG A 28 4.24 -19.22 6.43
CA ARG A 28 5.22 -20.28 6.19
C ARG A 28 5.90 -20.06 4.83
N PRO A 29 7.22 -20.24 4.70
CA PRO A 29 7.92 -20.05 3.44
C PRO A 29 7.22 -20.79 2.29
N HIS A 30 7.04 -20.10 1.16
CA HIS A 30 6.40 -20.62 -0.05
C HIS A 30 4.94 -21.09 0.09
N SER A 31 4.27 -20.90 1.23
CA SER A 31 2.85 -21.29 1.42
C SER A 31 1.84 -20.42 0.66
N ARG A 32 2.30 -19.31 0.08
CA ARG A 32 1.53 -18.35 -0.72
C ARG A 32 2.21 -18.17 -2.08
N PRO A 33 2.27 -19.22 -2.93
CA PRO A 33 3.02 -19.19 -4.19
C PRO A 33 2.45 -18.18 -5.20
N TYR A 34 1.20 -17.77 -5.03
CA TYR A 34 0.57 -16.73 -5.82
C TYR A 34 0.96 -15.31 -5.39
N MET A 35 1.58 -15.10 -4.22
CA MET A 35 1.91 -13.77 -3.73
C MET A 35 3.13 -13.21 -4.46
N ALA A 36 2.97 -12.04 -5.07
CA ALA A 36 4.02 -11.37 -5.83
C ALA A 36 4.46 -10.05 -5.16
N TYR A 37 5.76 -9.79 -5.19
CA TYR A 37 6.33 -8.49 -4.83
C TYR A 37 6.55 -7.68 -6.10
N VAL A 38 5.83 -6.57 -6.23
CA VAL A 38 5.77 -5.79 -7.48
C VAL A 38 6.62 -4.52 -7.31
N LYS A 39 7.64 -4.38 -8.17
CA LYS A 39 8.46 -3.15 -8.29
C LYS A 39 8.09 -2.41 -9.57
N ILE A 40 7.72 -1.14 -9.45
CA ILE A 40 7.28 -0.30 -10.56
C ILE A 40 8.23 0.89 -10.67
N ALA A 41 8.88 1.03 -11.82
CA ALA A 41 9.70 2.20 -12.11
C ALA A 41 8.80 3.39 -12.46
N THR A 42 9.00 4.48 -11.75
CA THR A 42 8.34 5.77 -11.97
C THR A 42 9.41 6.85 -12.18
N TRP A 43 9.04 8.04 -12.63
CA TRP A 43 10.02 9.14 -12.73
C TRP A 43 10.54 9.62 -11.37
N ARG A 44 9.84 9.32 -10.27
CA ARG A 44 10.28 9.63 -8.90
C ARG A 44 11.15 8.53 -8.28
N GLY A 45 11.37 7.42 -8.98
CA GLY A 45 12.15 6.28 -8.48
C GLY A 45 11.38 4.97 -8.60
N VAL A 46 11.47 4.10 -7.57
CA VAL A 46 10.82 2.79 -7.59
C VAL A 46 9.71 2.75 -6.55
N LYS A 47 8.47 2.52 -6.99
CA LYS A 47 7.33 2.23 -6.13
C LYS A 47 7.21 0.72 -5.93
N THR A 48 6.75 0.32 -4.75
CA THR A 48 6.63 -1.11 -4.38
C THR A 48 5.22 -1.42 -3.92
N CYS A 49 4.66 -2.53 -4.40
CA CYS A 49 3.32 -2.99 -4.08
C CYS A 49 3.27 -4.52 -3.91
N GLY A 50 2.13 -5.01 -3.43
CA GLY A 50 1.77 -6.43 -3.53
C GLY A 50 1.06 -6.76 -4.84
N GLY A 51 1.01 -8.05 -5.16
CA GLY A 51 0.25 -8.58 -6.29
C GLY A 51 -0.05 -10.07 -6.14
N PHE A 52 -0.87 -10.58 -7.08
CA PHE A 52 -1.31 -11.97 -7.13
C PHE A 52 -1.08 -12.55 -8.52
N LEU A 53 -0.35 -13.67 -8.62
CA LEU A 53 -0.23 -14.44 -9.86
C LEU A 53 -1.58 -15.13 -10.14
N ILE A 54 -2.30 -14.67 -11.16
CA ILE A 54 -3.63 -15.19 -11.52
C ILE A 54 -3.57 -16.13 -12.74
N ARG A 55 -2.49 -16.06 -13.49
CA ARG A 55 -2.10 -16.93 -14.60
C ARG A 55 -0.58 -16.98 -14.67
N ASP A 56 -0.01 -17.94 -15.39
CA ASP A 56 1.44 -18.18 -15.45
C ASP A 56 2.28 -16.94 -15.83
N ASP A 57 1.68 -15.97 -16.54
CA ASP A 57 2.32 -14.77 -17.05
C ASP A 57 1.64 -13.46 -16.59
N VAL A 58 0.63 -13.51 -15.71
CA VAL A 58 -0.15 -12.33 -15.31
C VAL A 58 -0.23 -12.17 -13.80
N VAL A 59 0.22 -11.01 -13.33
CA VAL A 59 0.10 -10.53 -11.95
C VAL A 59 -0.98 -9.46 -11.85
N LEU A 60 -1.97 -9.69 -11.00
CA LEU A 60 -2.98 -8.71 -10.61
C LEU A 60 -2.45 -7.83 -9.47
N THR A 61 -2.59 -6.50 -9.60
CA THR A 61 -2.23 -5.51 -8.56
C THR A 61 -3.25 -4.37 -8.54
N ALA A 62 -3.14 -3.46 -7.56
CA ALA A 62 -4.02 -2.31 -7.46
C ALA A 62 -3.66 -1.26 -8.53
N ALA A 63 -4.66 -0.61 -9.13
CA ALA A 63 -4.44 0.40 -10.18
C ALA A 63 -3.54 1.56 -9.71
N HIS A 64 -3.72 2.03 -8.48
CA HIS A 64 -2.92 3.12 -7.91
C HIS A 64 -1.44 2.75 -7.72
N CYS A 65 -1.05 1.48 -7.81
CA CYS A 65 0.35 1.08 -7.78
C CYS A 65 1.13 1.59 -9.00
N ASN A 66 0.44 1.80 -10.12
CA ASN A 66 1.01 2.42 -11.31
C ASN A 66 0.81 3.95 -11.35
N ASP A 67 0.07 4.51 -10.40
CA ASP A 67 -0.17 5.95 -10.29
C ASP A 67 0.80 6.60 -9.30
N GLU A 68 1.06 7.87 -9.52
CA GLU A 68 2.04 8.68 -8.78
C GLU A 68 1.44 9.36 -7.56
N GLN A 69 0.11 9.45 -7.51
CA GLN A 69 -0.64 9.87 -6.34
C GLN A 69 -1.06 8.63 -5.55
N GLY A 70 -0.16 8.14 -4.70
CA GLY A 70 -0.54 7.27 -3.59
C GLY A 70 -1.32 8.07 -2.55
#